data_AF-A0A4S4BRK9-F1
#
_entry.id   AF-A0A4S4BRK9-F1
#
_cell.length_a   1.000
_cell.length_b   1.000
_cell.length_c   1.000
_cell.angle_alpha   90.00
_cell.angle_beta   90.00
_cell.angle_gamma   90.00
#
_symmetry.space_group_name_H-M   'P 1'
#
loop_
_entity.id
_entity.type
_entity.pdbx_description
1 polymer ?
#
loop_
_entity_poly.entity_id
_entity_poly.type
_entity_poly.pdbx_seq_one_letter_code
_entity_poly.pdbx_strand_id
1 'polypeptide(L)'
;MLRDNQEVSNFFREINQRFRYFVANYTTAVKNGADVAEKEFIEALKDRDKPVDIVVGNLFEAVKKGVQYAGEQMVVSGGDIFEQMKAKSRKK
;
A
#
# COMPACT_ATOMS: atom_id res chain seq x y z
N MET A 1 23.96 -24.12 13.91
CA MET A 1 23.26 -24.71 12.73
C MET A 1 21.75 -24.79 12.92
N LEU A 2 21.18 -25.60 13.83
CA LEU A 2 19.71 -25.66 14.00
C LEU A 2 19.09 -24.42 14.68
N ARG A 3 19.77 -23.83 15.67
CA ARG A 3 19.31 -22.61 16.36
C ARG A 3 19.30 -21.36 15.46
N ASP A 4 20.35 -21.19 14.65
CA ASP A 4 20.50 -20.03 13.75
C ASP A 4 19.39 -19.98 12.68
N ASN A 5 19.00 -21.13 12.12
CA ASN A 5 17.92 -21.19 11.12
C ASN A 5 16.54 -20.88 11.71
N GLN A 6 16.31 -21.20 12.99
CA GLN A 6 15.04 -20.96 13.65
C GLN A 6 14.89 -19.48 14.05
N GLU A 7 15.97 -18.84 14.51
CA GLU A 7 16.00 -17.40 14.78
C GLU A 7 15.81 -16.58 13.50
N VAL A 8 16.49 -16.95 12.41
CA VAL A 8 16.34 -16.30 11.10
C VAL A 8 14.92 -16.49 10.55
N SER A 9 14.33 -17.68 10.67
CA SER A 9 12.93 -17.91 10.28
C SER A 9 11.94 -17.08 11.09
N ASN A 10 12.17 -16.90 12.40
CA ASN A 10 11.33 -16.09 13.26
C ASN A 10 11.44 -14.60 12.92
N PHE A 11 12.66 -14.10 12.68
CA PHE A 11 12.93 -12.74 12.24
C PHE A 11 12.22 -12.42 10.91
N PHE A 12 12.28 -13.34 9.94
CA PHE A 12 11.60 -13.17 8.66
C PHE A 12 10.08 -13.16 8.79
N ARG A 13 9.52 -14.03 9.64
CA ARG A 13 8.09 -14.03 9.93
C ARG A 13 7.64 -12.68 10.50
N GLU A 14 8.44 -12.09 11.38
CA GLU A 14 8.17 -10.80 11.98
C GLU A 14 8.24 -9.65 10.96
N ILE A 15 9.27 -9.63 10.10
CA ILE A 15 9.37 -8.65 9.00
C ILE A 15 8.15 -8.73 8.09
N ASN A 16 7.74 -9.94 7.71
CA ASN A 16 6.63 -10.13 6.79
C ASN A 16 5.29 -9.69 7.42
N GLN A 17 5.10 -9.94 8.71
CA GLN A 17 3.96 -9.41 9.45
C GLN A 17 3.98 -7.87 9.47
N ARG A 18 5.11 -7.26 9.85
CA ARG A 18 5.26 -5.78 9.89
C ARG A 18 5.03 -5.16 8.51
N PHE A 19 5.49 -5.79 7.43
CA PHE A 19 5.28 -5.32 6.07
C PHE A 19 3.81 -5.38 5.66
N ARG A 20 3.10 -6.47 5.98
CA ARG A 20 1.64 -6.55 5.75
C ARG A 20 0.88 -5.46 6.51
N TYR A 21 1.26 -5.22 7.77
CA TYR A 21 0.70 -4.11 8.55
C TYR A 21 0.99 -2.75 7.90
N PHE A 22 2.22 -2.52 7.42
CA PHE A 22 2.58 -1.30 6.71
C PHE A 22 1.72 -1.08 5.46
N VAL A 23 1.58 -2.10 4.59
CA VAL A 23 0.78 -1.99 3.37
C VAL A 23 -0.69 -1.70 3.68
N ALA A 24 -1.26 -2.38 4.68
CA ALA A 24 -2.64 -2.15 5.11
C ALA A 24 -2.85 -0.72 5.65
N ASN A 25 -1.92 -0.24 6.48
CA ASN A 25 -1.94 1.11 7.02
C ASN A 25 -1.76 2.17 5.94
N TYR A 26 -0.82 1.97 5.01
CA TYR A 26 -0.59 2.85 3.87
C TYR A 26 -1.84 2.96 2.99
N THR A 27 -2.43 1.82 2.61
CA THR A 27 -3.66 1.79 1.79
C THR A 27 -4.80 2.54 2.48
N THR A 28 -4.96 2.34 3.79
CA THR A 28 -5.98 3.05 4.59
C THR A 28 -5.70 4.56 4.65
N ALA A 29 -4.45 4.95 4.87
CA ALA A 29 -4.05 6.35 4.92
C ALA A 29 -4.30 7.07 3.58
N VAL A 30 -3.98 6.42 2.45
CA VAL A 30 -4.25 7.05 1.15
C VAL A 30 -5.73 7.12 0.85
N LYS A 31 -6.52 6.09 1.20
CA LYS A 31 -7.98 6.14 1.06
C LYS A 31 -8.56 7.31 1.86
N ASN A 32 -8.17 7.45 3.13
CA ASN A 32 -8.64 8.55 3.98
C ASN A 32 -8.21 9.91 3.44
N GLY A 33 -6.96 10.04 2.97
CA GLY A 33 -6.47 11.28 2.37
C GLY A 33 -7.22 11.65 1.08
N ALA A 34 -7.57 10.66 0.26
CA ALA A 34 -8.38 10.85 -0.93
C ALA A 34 -9.81 11.29 -0.58
N ASP A 35 -10.43 10.69 0.45
CA ASP A 35 -11.77 11.08 0.93
C ASP A 35 -11.79 12.52 1.49
N VAL A 36 -10.70 12.97 2.14
CA VAL A 36 -10.56 14.36 2.61
C VAL A 36 -10.40 15.32 1.42
N ALA A 37 -9.50 14.98 0.49
CA ALA A 37 -9.28 15.80 -0.71
C ALA A 37 -10.55 15.92 -1.56
N GLU A 38 -11.36 14.87 -1.65
CA GLU A 38 -12.67 14.90 -2.32
C GLU A 38 -13.59 15.96 -1.70
N LYS A 39 -13.69 16.00 -0.36
CA LYS A 39 -14.54 16.97 0.34
C LYS A 39 -14.08 18.40 0.12
N GLU A 40 -12.78 18.65 0.30
CA GLU A 40 -12.19 19.99 0.08
C GLU A 40 -12.37 20.46 -1.36
N PHE A 41 -12.23 19.54 -2.33
CA PHE A 41 -12.36 19.85 -3.74
C PHE A 41 -13.82 20.09 -4.14
N ILE A 42 -14.77 19.31 -3.64
CA ILE A 42 -16.22 19.57 -3.81
C ILE A 42 -16.58 20.93 -3.22
N GLU A 43 -16.08 21.25 -2.03
CA GLU A 43 -16.32 22.55 -1.37
C GLU A 43 -15.76 23.71 -2.20
N ALA A 44 -14.51 23.61 -2.67
CA ALA A 44 -13.89 24.61 -3.53
C ALA A 44 -14.58 24.79 -4.90
N LEU A 45 -15.33 23.79 -5.35
CA LEU A 45 -16.06 23.81 -6.62
C LEU A 45 -17.54 24.20 -6.50
N LYS A 46 -18.12 24.24 -5.30
CA LYS A 46 -19.48 24.78 -5.10
C LYS A 46 -19.62 26.23 -5.57
N ASP A 47 -18.53 26.99 -5.62
CA ASP A 47 -18.48 28.36 -6.14
C ASP A 47 -18.30 28.44 -7.68
N ARG A 48 -18.29 27.32 -8.41
CA ARG A 48 -18.07 27.30 -9.87
C ARG A 48 -19.22 26.62 -10.63
N ASP A 49 -19.71 27.30 -11.67
CA ASP A 49 -20.79 26.88 -12.60
C ASP A 49 -20.49 25.63 -13.48
N LYS A 50 -19.46 24.84 -13.17
CA LYS A 50 -19.10 23.66 -13.99
C LYS A 50 -19.76 22.40 -13.44
N PRO A 51 -20.02 21.37 -14.28
CA PRO A 51 -20.48 20.06 -13.81
C PRO A 51 -19.36 19.37 -13.01
N VAL A 52 -19.35 19.66 -11.71
CA VAL A 52 -18.37 19.24 -10.71
C VAL A 52 -18.32 17.71 -10.60
N ASP A 53 -19.49 17.09 -10.65
CA ASP A 53 -19.67 15.67 -10.32
C ASP A 53 -18.84 14.72 -11.21
N ILE A 54 -18.72 15.03 -12.50
CA ILE A 54 -18.00 14.19 -13.47
C ILE A 54 -16.48 14.33 -13.32
N VAL A 55 -15.99 15.55 -13.07
CA VAL A 55 -14.54 15.82 -12.95
C VAL A 55 -14.00 15.25 -11.64
N VAL A 56 -14.75 15.41 -10.55
CA VAL A 56 -14.40 14.87 -9.23
C VAL A 56 -14.39 13.35 -9.24
N GLY A 57 -15.46 12.73 -9.77
CA GLY A 57 -15.56 11.28 -9.84
C GLY A 57 -14.40 10.65 -10.61
N ASN A 58 -14.04 11.21 -11.76
CA ASN A 58 -12.94 10.69 -12.59
C ASN A 58 -11.56 10.84 -11.93
N LEU A 59 -11.29 11.99 -11.29
CA LEU A 59 -10.03 12.22 -10.59
C LEU A 59 -9.87 11.23 -9.42
N PHE A 60 -10.93 11.04 -8.65
CA PHE A 60 -10.93 10.18 -7.49
C PHE A 60 -10.82 8.69 -7.85
N GLU A 61 -11.52 8.26 -8.90
CA GLU A 61 -11.33 6.92 -9.44
C GLU A 61 -9.88 6.67 -9.87
N ALA A 62 -9.24 7.65 -10.51
CA ALA A 62 -7.84 7.52 -10.93
C ALA A 62 -6.90 7.39 -9.72
N VAL A 63 -7.14 8.18 -8.65
CA VAL A 63 -6.37 8.09 -7.40
C VAL A 63 -6.55 6.71 -6.76
N LYS A 64 -7.80 6.25 -6.59
CA LYS A 64 -8.08 4.91 -6.03
C LYS A 64 -7.40 3.79 -6.81
N LYS A 65 -7.48 3.81 -8.14
CA LYS A 65 -6.83 2.83 -9.03
C LYS A 65 -5.30 2.86 -8.86
N GLY A 66 -4.70 4.05 -8.81
CA GLY A 66 -3.24 4.20 -8.59
C GLY A 66 -2.78 3.63 -7.25
N VAL A 67 -3.57 3.82 -6.20
CA VAL A 67 -3.27 3.30 -4.86
C VAL A 67 -3.40 1.79 -4.79
N GLN A 68 -4.46 1.23 -5.38
CA GLN A 68 -4.61 -0.22 -5.50
C GLN A 68 -3.41 -0.83 -6.22
N TYR A 69 -3.03 -0.27 -7.37
CA TYR A 69 -1.89 -0.75 -8.14
C TYR A 69 -0.57 -0.66 -7.36
N ALA A 70 -0.32 0.46 -6.67
CA ALA A 70 0.87 0.62 -5.83
C ALA A 70 0.88 -0.40 -4.67
N GLY A 71 -0.27 -0.65 -4.04
CA GLY A 71 -0.42 -1.65 -2.99
C GLY A 71 -0.14 -3.07 -3.48
N GLU A 72 -0.69 -3.44 -4.65
CA GLU A 72 -0.44 -4.75 -5.28
C GLU A 72 1.05 -4.94 -5.59
N GLN A 73 1.70 -3.93 -6.19
CA GLN A 73 3.13 -3.95 -6.49
C GLN A 73 3.98 -4.08 -5.22
N MET A 74 3.59 -3.41 -4.12
CA MET A 74 4.26 -3.56 -2.83
C MET A 74 4.14 -4.99 -2.29
N VAL A 75 2.96 -5.60 -2.33
CA VAL A 75 2.75 -6.99 -1.85
C VAL A 75 3.59 -7.98 -2.66
N VAL A 76 3.58 -7.86 -3.99
CA VAL A 76 4.36 -8.73 -4.89
C VAL A 76 5.85 -8.56 -4.64
N SER A 77 6.36 -7.32 -4.63
CA SER A 77 7.77 -7.03 -4.40
C SER A 77 8.24 -7.47 -3.01
N GLY A 78 7.39 -7.32 -1.98
CA GLY A 78 7.67 -7.80 -0.63
C GLY A 78 7.79 -9.33 -0.57
N GLY A 79 6.95 -10.05 -1.33
CA GLY A 79 7.04 -11.50 -1.50
C GLY A 79 8.34 -11.94 -2.16
N ASP A 80 8.74 -11.27 -3.24
CA ASP A 80 9.97 -11.58 -3.97
C ASP A 80 11.23 -11.31 -3.13
N ILE A 81 11.25 -10.20 -2.38
CA ILE A 81 12.34 -9.87 -1.45
C ILE A 81 12.44 -10.95 -0.36
N PHE A 82 11.31 -11.41 0.17
CA PHE A 82 11.26 -12.47 1.18
C PHE A 82 11.82 -13.80 0.66
N GLU A 83 11.44 -14.22 -0.55
CA GLU A 83 11.96 -15.45 -1.15
C GLU A 83 13.45 -15.35 -1.49
N GLN A 84 13.92 -14.19 -1.98
CA GLN A 84 15.36 -13.94 -2.20
C GLN A 84 16.17 -14.01 -0.90
N MET A 85 15.65 -13.45 0.20
CA MET A 85 16.31 -13.51 1.51
C MET A 85 16.35 -14.94 2.06
N LYS A 86 15.26 -15.71 1.92
CA LYS A 86 15.19 -17.13 2.31
C LYS A 86 16.17 -17.99 1.52
N ALA A 87 16.35 -17.72 0.23
CA ALA A 87 17.33 -18.40 -0.62
C ALA A 87 18.78 -18.11 -0.19
N LYS A 88 19.08 -16.87 0.25
CA LYS A 88 20.40 -16.51 0.79
C LYS A 88 20.70 -17.21 2.13
N SER A 89 19.70 -17.37 2.99
CA SER A 89 19.86 -18.07 4.28
C SER A 89 20.16 -19.56 4.14
N ARG A 90 19.67 -20.23 3.10
CA ARG A 90 19.90 -21.66 2.86
C ARG A 90 21.28 -21.99 2.25
N LYS A 91 22.00 -20.99 1.75
CA LYS A 91 23.32 -21.13 1.12
C LYS A 91 24.49 -20.93 2.09
N LYS A 92 24.22 -20.66 3.37
CA LYS A 92 25.22 -20.44 4.43
C LYS A 92 25.14 -21.56 5.45
#